data_AF-A0A2Z2P4R3-F1
#
_entry.id   AF-A0A2Z2P4R3-F1
#
_cell.length_a   1.000
_cell.length_b   1.000
_cell.length_c   1.000
_cell.angle_alpha   90.00
_cell.angle_beta   90.00
_cell.angle_gamma   90.00
#
_symmetry.space_group_name_H-M   'P 1'
#
loop_
_entity.id
_entity.type
_entity.pdbx_description
1 polymer ?
#
loop_
_entity_poly.entity_id
_entity_poly.type
_entity_poly.pdbx_seq_one_letter_code
_entity_poly.pdbx_strand_id
1 'polypeptide(L)'
;MCREDLLFKNLSGGYDVSNLLAVSAVKNFAKLIGLERRGIRVIKYTGTSKVDAEYDAQGALGYVMAFDNALQKIMTFIPHKEELVTGLRVEKFNIPKISVREILSNAIVHQDFSGADAGPIVEVFSDRIVITNCGSPLIETDRFVDAPSKSRNQQLSRLFLSVGLSELK
;
A
#
# COMPACT_ATOMS: atom_id res chain seq x y z
N MET A 1 0.93 -26.56 -4.99
CA MET A 1 1.48 -25.58 -5.94
C MET A 1 2.24 -24.51 -5.15
N CYS A 2 3.46 -24.81 -4.70
CA CYS A 2 4.35 -23.84 -4.02
C CYS A 2 5.12 -23.11 -5.10
N ARG A 3 4.54 -22.05 -5.68
CA ARG A 3 5.19 -21.27 -6.73
C ARG A 3 6.16 -20.27 -6.10
N GLU A 4 7.39 -20.76 -5.93
CA GLU A 4 8.70 -20.15 -6.24
C GLU A 4 9.05 -18.78 -5.59
N ASP A 5 10.14 -18.82 -4.82
CA ASP A 5 10.96 -17.73 -4.24
C ASP A 5 10.51 -16.99 -2.98
N LEU A 6 9.37 -17.33 -2.37
CA LEU A 6 8.99 -16.74 -1.08
C LEU A 6 9.31 -17.64 0.12
N LEU A 7 9.37 -18.96 -0.09
CA LEU A 7 9.67 -19.99 0.91
C LEU A 7 10.79 -20.89 0.40
N PHE A 8 11.78 -21.14 1.25
CA PHE A 8 12.96 -21.95 0.94
C PHE A 8 13.06 -23.11 1.92
N LYS A 9 13.31 -24.32 1.44
CA LYS A 9 13.59 -25.44 2.35
C LYS A 9 14.95 -25.20 3.02
N ASN A 10 15.02 -25.35 4.34
CA ASN A 10 16.27 -25.20 5.07
C ASN A 10 16.89 -26.56 5.43
N LEU A 11 18.17 -26.53 5.82
CA LEU A 11 18.94 -27.74 6.14
C LEU A 11 18.45 -28.47 7.40
N SER A 12 17.64 -27.79 8.22
CA SER A 12 17.05 -28.33 9.45
C SER A 12 15.70 -29.01 9.21
N GLY A 13 15.26 -29.17 7.96
CA GLY A 13 13.98 -29.80 7.61
C GLY A 13 12.77 -28.88 7.73
N GLY A 14 12.97 -27.59 8.00
CA GLY A 14 11.96 -26.55 8.02
C GLY A 14 11.97 -25.68 6.76
N TYR A 15 11.38 -24.49 6.87
CA TYR A 15 11.34 -23.49 5.80
C TYR A 15 11.85 -22.13 6.29
N ASP A 16 12.71 -21.50 5.49
CA ASP A 16 13.06 -20.09 5.61
C ASP A 16 12.14 -19.25 4.70
N VAL A 17 11.96 -17.98 5.04
CA VAL A 17 11.12 -17.04 4.30
C VAL A 17 11.96 -15.95 3.64
N SER A 18 11.53 -15.48 2.47
CA SER A 18 12.11 -14.26 1.89
C SER A 18 11.81 -13.04 2.76
N ASN A 19 12.66 -12.01 2.67
CA ASN A 19 12.40 -10.71 3.31
C ASN A 19 11.07 -10.11 2.84
N LEU A 20 10.72 -10.27 1.56
CA LEU A 20 9.46 -9.79 0.99
C LEU A 20 8.23 -10.48 1.61
N LEU A 21 8.31 -11.79 1.85
CA LEU A 21 7.25 -12.50 2.58
C LEU A 21 7.18 -12.04 4.04
N ALA A 22 8.32 -11.89 4.70
CA ALA A 22 8.40 -11.44 6.09
C ALA A 22 7.78 -10.04 6.28
N VAL A 23 8.17 -9.04 5.47
CA VAL A 23 7.59 -7.69 5.56
C VAL A 23 6.12 -7.64 5.15
N SER A 24 5.65 -8.58 4.34
CA SER A 24 4.24 -8.68 3.95
C SER A 24 3.36 -9.29 5.05
N ALA A 25 3.91 -10.17 5.88
CA ALA A 25 3.18 -10.97 6.87
C ALA A 25 3.53 -10.65 8.33
N VAL A 26 4.35 -9.63 8.61
CA VAL A 26 4.73 -9.25 9.98
C VAL A 26 3.54 -8.70 10.78
N LYS A 27 3.31 -9.22 11.98
CA LYS A 27 2.19 -8.78 12.84
C LYS A 27 2.44 -7.46 13.56
N ASN A 28 3.71 -7.06 13.69
CA ASN A 28 4.08 -5.81 14.33
C ASN A 28 5.50 -5.36 13.90
N PHE A 29 5.56 -4.40 12.99
CA PHE A 29 6.80 -3.72 12.55
C PHE A 29 7.52 -3.03 13.71
N ALA A 30 6.82 -2.50 14.70
CA ALA A 30 7.44 -1.84 15.85
C ALA A 30 8.23 -2.79 16.75
N LYS A 31 8.12 -4.12 16.54
CA LYS A 31 8.93 -5.13 17.23
C LYS A 31 10.17 -5.55 16.44
N LEU A 32 10.33 -5.06 15.20
CA LEU A 32 11.47 -5.37 14.34
C LEU A 32 12.43 -4.20 14.30
N ILE A 33 13.63 -4.40 14.85
CA ILE A 33 14.68 -3.39 14.91
C ILE A 33 15.01 -2.90 13.50
N GLY A 34 14.91 -1.60 13.27
CA GLY A 34 15.20 -0.94 12.00
C GLY A 34 14.08 -1.00 10.96
N LEU A 35 12.93 -1.62 11.28
CA LEU A 35 11.75 -1.69 10.40
C LEU A 35 10.50 -1.07 11.01
N GLU A 36 10.62 -0.37 12.15
CA GLU A 36 9.51 0.16 12.94
C GLU A 36 8.62 1.12 12.14
N ARG A 37 9.23 1.83 11.18
CA ARG A 37 8.57 2.82 10.31
C ARG A 37 8.14 2.29 8.95
N ARG A 38 8.22 0.97 8.70
CA ARG A 38 7.95 0.37 7.38
C ARG A 38 6.48 0.11 7.07
N GLY A 39 5.61 0.13 8.08
CA GLY A 39 4.18 0.00 7.84
C GLY A 39 3.59 1.20 7.10
N ILE A 40 2.41 1.01 6.53
CA ILE A 40 1.67 2.06 5.83
C ILE A 40 1.28 3.14 6.85
N ARG A 41 1.78 4.37 6.67
CA ARG A 41 1.39 5.51 7.51
C ARG A 41 0.24 6.25 6.84
N VAL A 42 -0.78 6.61 7.61
CA VAL A 42 -1.94 7.37 7.10
C VAL A 42 -2.08 8.65 7.90
N ILE A 43 -2.14 9.78 7.21
CA ILE A 43 -2.28 11.11 7.77
C ILE A 43 -3.50 11.79 7.13
N LYS A 44 -4.36 12.40 7.94
CA LYS A 44 -5.47 13.25 7.48
C LYS A 44 -5.22 14.68 7.94
N TYR A 45 -5.31 15.62 7.02
CA TYR A 45 -5.24 17.06 7.30
C TYR A 45 -6.63 17.69 7.26
N THR A 46 -6.85 18.75 8.04
CA THR A 46 -8.11 19.53 8.05
C THR A 46 -8.36 20.22 6.71
N GLY A 47 -7.30 20.65 6.03
CA GLY A 47 -7.34 21.47 4.83
C GLY A 47 -6.38 21.00 3.75
N THR A 48 -5.84 21.95 2.99
CA THR A 48 -4.98 21.70 1.83
C THR A 48 -3.48 21.76 2.16
N SER A 49 -3.13 22.16 3.39
CA SER A 49 -1.76 22.29 3.90
C SER A 49 -1.44 21.20 4.92
N LYS A 50 -0.15 21.05 5.27
CA LYS A 50 0.32 20.08 6.28
C LYS A 50 0.33 20.63 7.71
N VAL A 51 -0.39 21.74 7.96
CA VAL A 51 -0.33 22.46 9.24
C VAL A 51 -1.09 21.73 10.34
N ASP A 52 -2.35 21.37 10.07
CA ASP A 52 -3.25 20.77 11.07
C ASP A 52 -3.59 19.33 10.70
N ALA A 53 -2.93 18.38 11.36
CA ALA A 53 -3.23 16.95 11.22
C ALA A 53 -4.34 16.54 12.19
N GLU A 54 -5.47 16.07 11.66
CA GLU A 54 -6.59 15.52 12.45
C GLU A 54 -6.36 14.05 12.82
N TYR A 55 -5.58 13.34 12.01
CA TYR A 55 -5.27 11.94 12.20
C TYR A 55 -3.86 11.68 11.70
N ASP A 56 -3.06 10.94 12.48
CA ASP A 56 -1.75 10.46 12.10
C ASP A 56 -1.51 9.12 12.78
N ALA A 57 -1.41 8.06 11.98
CA ALA A 57 -1.16 6.72 12.49
C ALA A 57 -0.10 6.01 11.65
N GLN A 58 0.94 5.54 12.35
CA GLN A 58 1.94 4.63 11.81
C GLN A 58 1.40 3.20 11.87
N GLY A 59 1.20 2.57 10.71
CA GLY A 59 0.80 1.17 10.64
C GLY A 59 1.87 0.23 11.19
N ALA A 60 1.44 -0.80 11.91
CA ALA A 60 2.32 -1.83 12.48
C ALA A 60 2.23 -3.18 11.72
N LEU A 61 1.22 -3.38 10.88
CA LEU A 61 1.04 -4.64 10.15
C LEU A 61 1.85 -4.65 8.85
N GLY A 62 2.30 -5.85 8.47
CA GLY A 62 2.90 -6.14 7.18
C GLY A 62 1.94 -5.87 6.02
N TYR A 63 2.48 -5.62 4.83
CA TYR A 63 1.73 -5.03 3.72
C TYR A 63 0.48 -5.80 3.32
N VAL A 64 0.55 -7.14 3.22
CA VAL A 64 -0.61 -7.96 2.83
C VAL A 64 -1.69 -7.92 3.92
N MET A 65 -1.30 -7.96 5.18
CA MET A 65 -2.24 -7.91 6.30
C MET A 65 -2.81 -6.51 6.55
N ALA A 66 -2.04 -5.47 6.21
CA ALA A 66 -2.42 -4.08 6.43
C ALA A 66 -3.32 -3.53 5.31
N PHE A 67 -3.25 -4.09 4.10
CA PHE A 67 -3.77 -3.46 2.89
C PHE A 67 -5.25 -3.07 2.99
N ASP A 68 -6.13 -4.02 3.27
CA ASP A 68 -7.56 -3.77 3.29
C ASP A 68 -7.96 -2.82 4.42
N ASN A 69 -7.34 -2.95 5.60
CA ASN A 69 -7.57 -2.06 6.73
C ASN A 69 -7.13 -0.63 6.41
N ALA A 70 -5.96 -0.47 5.79
CA ALA A 70 -5.46 0.83 5.35
C ALA A 70 -6.39 1.43 4.29
N LEU A 71 -6.78 0.65 3.27
CA LEU A 71 -7.70 1.10 2.22
C LEU A 71 -9.05 1.55 2.81
N GLN A 72 -9.68 0.73 3.65
CA GLN A 72 -10.93 1.09 4.31
C GLN A 72 -10.77 2.38 5.12
N LYS A 73 -9.71 2.48 5.92
CA LYS A 73 -9.43 3.67 6.72
C LYS A 73 -9.26 4.92 5.85
N ILE A 74 -8.52 4.84 4.76
CA ILE A 74 -8.35 5.94 3.81
C ILE A 74 -9.70 6.36 3.23
N MET A 75 -10.54 5.41 2.81
CA MET A 75 -11.87 5.71 2.27
C MET A 75 -12.76 6.45 3.27
N THR A 76 -12.64 6.19 4.59
CA THR A 76 -13.40 6.95 5.62
C THR A 76 -13.04 8.44 5.67
N PHE A 77 -11.89 8.83 5.13
CA PHE A 77 -11.44 10.22 5.09
C PHE A 77 -11.83 10.95 3.80
N ILE A 78 -12.24 10.20 2.77
CA ILE A 78 -12.62 10.76 1.48
C ILE A 78 -14.05 11.28 1.57
N PRO A 79 -14.29 12.56 1.22
CA PRO A 79 -15.65 13.08 1.14
C PRO A 79 -16.51 12.23 0.19
N HIS A 80 -17.69 11.85 0.67
CA HIS A 80 -18.65 11.05 -0.07
C HIS A 80 -20.06 11.57 0.19
N LYS A 81 -20.99 11.23 -0.71
CA LYS A 81 -22.42 11.52 -0.59
C LYS A 81 -23.21 10.23 -0.68
N GLU A 82 -24.31 10.14 0.06
CA GLU A 82 -25.30 9.09 -0.16
C GLU A 82 -26.22 9.49 -1.33
N GLU A 83 -26.28 8.65 -2.36
CA GLU A 83 -27.24 8.79 -3.46
C GLU A 83 -28.22 7.59 -3.42
N LEU A 84 -29.51 7.85 -3.70
CA LEU A 84 -30.51 6.80 -3.89
C LEU A 84 -30.48 6.33 -5.35
N VAL A 85 -29.96 5.15 -5.60
CA VAL A 85 -29.95 4.51 -6.91
C VAL A 85 -30.91 3.33 -6.87
N THR A 86 -31.99 3.38 -7.66
CA THR A 86 -32.97 2.28 -7.76
C THR A 86 -33.55 1.81 -6.42
N GLY A 87 -33.75 2.74 -5.46
CA GLY A 87 -34.28 2.42 -4.13
C GLY A 87 -33.23 1.93 -3.11
N LEU A 88 -31.98 1.76 -3.53
CA LEU A 88 -30.85 1.41 -2.65
C LEU A 88 -30.01 2.67 -2.38
N ARG A 89 -29.58 2.87 -1.13
CA ARG A 89 -28.61 3.90 -0.79
C ARG A 89 -27.21 3.43 -1.18
N VAL A 90 -26.51 4.24 -1.95
CA VAL A 90 -25.15 3.96 -2.43
C VAL A 90 -24.26 5.14 -2.04
N GLU A 91 -23.12 4.84 -1.42
CA GLU A 91 -22.08 5.84 -1.15
C GLU A 91 -21.31 6.16 -2.41
N LYS A 92 -21.30 7.42 -2.80
CA LYS A 92 -20.54 7.94 -3.93
C LYS A 92 -19.39 8.80 -3.41
N PHE A 93 -18.19 8.23 -3.47
CA PHE A 93 -16.96 8.89 -3.09
C PHE A 93 -16.50 9.85 -4.18
N ASN A 94 -15.96 11.01 -3.77
CA ASN A 94 -15.35 11.96 -4.71
C ASN A 94 -14.15 11.35 -5.46
N ILE A 95 -13.46 10.40 -4.82
CA ILE A 95 -12.38 9.62 -5.43
C ILE A 95 -12.80 8.15 -5.42
N PRO A 96 -12.88 7.47 -6.57
CA PRO A 96 -13.28 6.07 -6.63
C PRO A 96 -12.38 5.16 -5.80
N LYS A 97 -12.98 4.23 -5.06
CA LYS A 97 -12.25 3.24 -4.24
C LYS A 97 -11.24 2.44 -5.06
N ILE A 98 -11.59 2.11 -6.31
CA ILE A 98 -10.71 1.35 -7.22
C ILE A 98 -9.41 2.12 -7.50
N SER A 99 -9.49 3.43 -7.72
CA SER A 99 -8.32 4.27 -7.97
C SER A 99 -7.40 4.34 -6.75
N VAL A 100 -7.96 4.51 -5.56
CA VAL A 100 -7.17 4.52 -4.31
C VAL A 100 -6.49 3.17 -4.09
N ARG A 101 -7.22 2.07 -4.30
CA ARG A 101 -6.69 0.71 -4.21
C ARG A 101 -5.52 0.47 -5.15
N GLU A 102 -5.65 0.85 -6.42
CA GLU A 102 -4.59 0.68 -7.41
C GLU A 102 -3.34 1.49 -7.06
N ILE A 103 -3.50 2.77 -6.72
CA ILE A 103 -2.36 3.64 -6.41
C ILE A 103 -1.67 3.16 -5.12
N LEU A 104 -2.43 2.74 -4.10
CA LEU A 104 -1.87 2.19 -2.86
C LEU A 104 -1.09 0.89 -3.13
N SER A 105 -1.64 -0.02 -3.94
CA SER A 105 -0.95 -1.25 -4.35
C SER A 105 0.35 -0.92 -5.07
N ASN A 106 0.32 0.04 -6.00
CA ASN A 106 1.50 0.46 -6.75
C ASN A 106 2.57 1.06 -5.83
N ALA A 107 2.18 1.92 -4.89
CA ALA A 107 3.11 2.51 -3.92
C ALA A 107 3.82 1.43 -3.09
N ILE A 108 3.10 0.38 -2.66
CA ILE A 108 3.68 -0.73 -1.90
C ILE A 108 4.60 -1.59 -2.78
N VAL A 109 4.15 -1.98 -3.97
CA VAL A 109 4.89 -2.90 -4.84
C VAL A 109 6.15 -2.26 -5.43
N HIS A 110 6.11 -0.96 -5.74
CA HIS A 110 7.21 -0.28 -6.43
C HIS A 110 8.18 0.47 -5.50
N GLN A 111 7.98 0.40 -4.18
CA GLN A 111 8.88 1.06 -3.22
C GLN A 111 10.30 0.48 -3.26
N ASP A 112 11.27 1.31 -2.93
CA ASP A 112 12.65 0.89 -2.73
C ASP A 112 12.88 0.40 -1.29
N PHE A 113 13.37 -0.83 -1.19
CA PHE A 113 13.68 -1.48 0.09
C PHE A 113 15.18 -1.37 0.46
N SER A 114 16.04 -0.80 -0.39
CA SER A 114 17.49 -0.78 -0.15
C SER A 114 17.94 0.17 0.96
N GLY A 115 17.19 1.25 1.24
CA GLY A 115 17.50 2.24 2.27
C GLY A 115 16.80 1.99 3.60
N ALA A 116 17.13 2.74 4.66
CA ALA A 116 16.45 2.70 5.97
C ALA A 116 15.13 3.51 5.99
N ASP A 117 14.53 3.71 4.81
CA ASP A 117 13.46 4.67 4.65
C ASP A 117 12.11 4.18 5.18
N ALA A 118 11.18 5.12 5.35
CA ALA A 118 9.83 4.83 5.83
C ALA A 118 9.04 3.96 4.82
N GLY A 119 7.98 3.32 5.30
CA GLY A 119 7.00 2.70 4.42
C GLY A 119 6.19 3.73 3.62
N PRO A 120 5.25 3.27 2.80
CA PRO A 120 4.35 4.15 2.07
C PRO A 120 3.57 5.08 3.02
N ILE A 121 3.49 6.35 2.64
CA ILE A 121 2.77 7.40 3.36
C ILE A 121 1.56 7.80 2.52
N VAL A 122 0.37 7.76 3.12
CA VAL A 122 -0.87 8.23 2.53
C VAL A 122 -1.31 9.49 3.27
N GLU A 123 -1.31 10.61 2.56
CA GLU A 123 -1.73 11.91 3.06
C GLU A 123 -3.07 12.28 2.42
N VAL A 124 -4.10 12.46 3.22
CA VAL A 124 -5.44 12.86 2.78
C VAL A 124 -5.66 14.33 3.15
N PHE A 125 -5.87 15.15 2.14
CA PHE A 125 -6.21 16.57 2.24
C PHE A 125 -7.69 16.77 1.89
N SER A 126 -8.20 17.98 2.11
CA SER A 126 -9.58 18.31 1.74
C SER A 126 -9.85 18.27 0.23
N ASP A 127 -8.81 18.43 -0.60
CA ASP A 127 -8.89 18.54 -2.06
C ASP A 127 -8.21 17.39 -2.82
N ARG A 128 -7.35 16.59 -2.16
CA ARG A 128 -6.54 15.56 -2.82
C ARG A 128 -6.08 14.46 -1.88
N ILE A 129 -5.59 13.37 -2.46
CA ILE A 129 -4.82 12.34 -1.76
C ILE A 129 -3.43 12.31 -2.37
N VAL A 130 -2.41 12.28 -1.52
CA VAL A 130 -1.01 12.11 -1.93
C VAL A 130 -0.51 10.80 -1.34
N ILE A 131 -0.03 9.91 -2.21
CA ILE A 131 0.60 8.64 -1.80
C ILE A 131 2.07 8.72 -2.18
N THR A 132 2.94 8.58 -1.18
CA THR A 132 4.40 8.65 -1.34
C THR A 132 5.01 7.31 -0.96
N ASN A 133 5.97 6.84 -1.75
CA ASN A 133 6.81 5.69 -1.42
C ASN A 133 8.29 6.02 -1.69
N CYS A 134 9.18 5.21 -1.14
CA CYS A 134 10.62 5.43 -1.26
C CYS A 134 11.17 5.00 -2.62
N GLY A 135 12.22 5.68 -3.05
CA GLY A 135 12.91 5.44 -4.31
C GLY A 135 12.43 6.30 -5.47
N SER A 136 13.20 6.28 -6.55
CA SER A 136 12.87 6.96 -7.79
C SER A 136 12.06 6.04 -8.72
N PRO A 137 11.17 6.61 -9.55
CA PRO A 137 10.50 5.88 -10.61
C PRO A 137 11.49 5.12 -11.51
N LEU A 138 11.09 3.93 -11.97
CA LEU A 138 11.89 3.11 -12.89
C LEU A 138 11.68 3.47 -14.37
N ILE A 139 10.71 4.33 -14.63
CA ILE A 139 10.29 4.86 -15.93
C ILE A 139 10.13 6.37 -15.79
N GLU A 140 10.25 7.11 -16.89
CA GLU A 140 10.04 8.55 -16.90
C GLU A 140 8.61 8.90 -16.49
N THR A 141 8.44 10.03 -15.79
CA THR A 141 7.17 10.42 -15.16
C THR A 141 6.08 10.76 -16.17
N ASP A 142 6.45 11.28 -17.33
CA ASP A 142 5.57 11.52 -18.49
C ASP A 142 5.06 10.21 -19.12
N ARG A 143 5.70 9.09 -18.81
CA ARG A 143 5.42 7.78 -19.39
C ARG A 143 4.66 6.80 -18.48
N PHE A 144 4.15 7.25 -17.35
CA PHE A 144 3.45 6.39 -16.38
C PHE A 144 2.18 5.73 -16.94
N VAL A 145 1.60 6.30 -17.99
CA VAL A 145 0.33 5.83 -18.58
C VAL A 145 0.56 4.84 -19.73
N ASP A 146 1.62 5.04 -20.53
CA ASP A 146 1.85 4.30 -21.79
C ASP A 146 3.03 3.32 -21.72
N ALA A 147 3.95 3.47 -20.75
CA ALA A 147 5.09 2.57 -20.65
C ALA A 147 4.69 1.17 -20.17
N PRO A 148 5.39 0.12 -20.66
CA PRO A 148 5.20 -1.22 -20.13
C PRO A 148 5.50 -1.26 -18.63
N SER A 149 4.67 -1.98 -17.88
CA SER A 149 4.79 -2.08 -16.42
C SER A 149 6.14 -2.67 -16.03
N LYS A 150 6.93 -1.90 -15.26
CA LYS A 150 8.22 -2.33 -14.71
C LYS A 150 8.18 -2.27 -13.19
N SER A 151 8.15 -3.44 -12.55
CA SER A 151 8.14 -3.56 -11.09
C SER A 151 9.54 -3.72 -10.52
N ARG A 152 9.85 -2.91 -9.49
CA ARG A 152 11.07 -3.04 -8.68
C ARG A 152 11.08 -4.33 -7.88
N ASN A 153 9.92 -4.74 -7.36
CA ASN A 153 9.77 -5.92 -6.52
C ASN A 153 8.82 -6.92 -7.21
N GLN A 154 9.30 -7.59 -8.26
CA GLN A 154 8.48 -8.54 -9.03
C GLN A 154 7.86 -9.65 -8.17
N GLN A 155 8.58 -10.15 -7.16
CA GLN A 155 8.07 -11.16 -6.23
C GLN A 155 6.92 -10.61 -5.36
N LEU A 156 7.04 -9.36 -4.89
CA LEU A 156 5.98 -8.71 -4.12
C LEU A 156 4.75 -8.40 -5.00
N SER A 157 4.97 -7.97 -6.25
CA SER A 157 3.92 -7.78 -7.25
C SER A 157 3.13 -9.08 -7.48
N ARG A 158 3.85 -10.20 -7.70
CA ARG A 158 3.23 -11.53 -7.86
C ARG A 158 2.48 -11.97 -6.60
N LEU A 159 3.03 -11.71 -5.41
CA LEU A 159 2.35 -11.99 -4.15
C LEU A 159 1.01 -11.24 -4.08
N PHE A 160 1.03 -9.92 -4.31
CA PHE A 160 -0.16 -9.08 -4.31
C PHE A 160 -1.21 -9.54 -5.32
N LEU A 161 -0.79 -9.95 -6.52
CA LEU A 161 -1.68 -10.54 -7.51
C LEU A 161 -2.27 -11.88 -7.02
N SER A 162 -1.44 -12.75 -6.46
CA SER A 162 -1.87 -14.09 -6.00
C SER A 162 -2.88 -14.05 -4.86
N VAL A 163 -2.82 -13.02 -4.01
CA VAL A 163 -3.78 -12.82 -2.91
C VAL A 163 -4.93 -11.87 -3.27
N GLY A 164 -5.03 -11.44 -4.54
CA GLY A 164 -6.11 -10.58 -5.01
C GLY A 164 -6.08 -9.16 -4.46
N LEU A 165 -4.90 -8.62 -4.15
CA LEU A 165 -4.70 -7.21 -3.73
C LEU A 165 -4.36 -6.28 -4.90
N SER A 166 -3.96 -6.83 -6.03
CA SER A 166 -3.68 -6.11 -7.28
C SER A 166 -4.24 -6.86 -8.48
N GLU A 167 -4.46 -6.15 -9.58
CA GLU A 167 -4.96 -6.70 -10.85
C GLU A 167 -3.91 -6.50 -11.94
N LEU A 168 -3.85 -7.42 -12.91
CA LEU A 168 -3.01 -7.23 -14.09
C LEU A 168 -3.62 -6.13 -14.96
N LYS A 169 -2.84 -5.08 -15.25
CA LYS A 169 -3.16 -4.08 -16.29
C LYS A 169 -2.55 -4.48 -17.61
#